data_AF-A0A357R5U7-F1
#
_entry.id   AF-A0A357R5U7-F1
#
_cell.length_a   1.000
_cell.length_b   1.000
_cell.length_c   1.000
_cell.angle_alpha   90.00
_cell.angle_beta   90.00
_cell.angle_gamma   90.00
#
_symmetry.space_group_name_H-M   'P 1'
#
loop_
_entity.id
_entity.type
_entity.pdbx_description
1 polymer ?
#
loop_
_entity_poly.entity_id
_entity_poly.type
_entity_poly.pdbx_seq_one_letter_code
_entity_poly.pdbx_strand_id
1 'polypeptide(L)'
;LVTEAVAPVQGPMVISLHHGIYCQQAPHGSFIMGFGDPNELKEHVITSTWHFLEEMAAKILPLLPPLAELRVVRQWAGLYNMSPDAQPILGEVPQLQGFYNAVGFS
;
A
#
# COMPACT_ATOMS: atom_id res chain seq x y z
N LEU A 1 -6.90 0.13 0.86
CA LEU A 1 -8.28 0.10 1.41
C LEU A 1 -8.41 1.08 2.56
N VAL A 2 -9.61 1.62 2.79
CA VAL A 2 -9.92 2.49 3.93
C VAL A 2 -11.23 2.11 4.63
N THR A 3 -11.24 2.16 5.96
CA THR A 3 -12.42 1.88 6.81
C THR A 3 -13.22 3.14 7.12
N GLU A 4 -14.34 2.99 7.84
CA GLU A 4 -14.96 4.10 8.56
C GLU A 4 -14.03 4.65 9.65
N ALA A 5 -14.25 5.92 10.01
CA ALA A 5 -13.44 6.60 11.01
C ALA A 5 -13.90 6.23 12.43
N VAL A 6 -12.94 6.01 13.33
CA VAL A 6 -13.17 5.79 14.76
C VAL A 6 -12.23 6.67 15.59
N ALA A 7 -12.46 6.71 16.90
CA ALA A 7 -11.57 7.42 17.81
C ALA A 7 -10.11 6.92 17.66
N PRO A 8 -9.09 7.76 17.95
CA PRO A 8 -7.70 7.33 17.90
C PRO A 8 -7.43 6.18 18.86
N VAL A 9 -7.03 5.03 18.33
CA VAL A 9 -6.69 3.81 19.07
C VAL A 9 -5.35 3.21 18.65
N GLN A 10 -4.82 3.58 17.48
CA GLN A 10 -3.50 3.17 17.00
C GLN A 10 -2.61 4.41 16.81
N GLY A 11 -1.44 4.42 17.45
CA GLY A 11 -0.42 5.45 17.26
C GLY A 11 0.47 5.19 16.03
N PRO A 12 1.43 4.25 16.13
CA PRO A 12 2.37 3.95 15.05
C PRO A 12 1.75 3.10 13.94
N MET A 13 2.40 3.07 12.78
CA MET A 13 2.06 2.13 11.71
C MET A 13 2.39 0.70 12.15
N VAL A 14 1.47 -0.22 11.87
CA VAL A 14 1.72 -1.66 12.04
C VAL A 14 2.17 -2.20 10.69
N ILE A 15 3.36 -2.83 10.68
CA ILE A 15 3.92 -3.50 9.49
C ILE A 15 4.19 -4.94 9.88
N SER A 16 3.76 -5.90 9.05
CA SER A 16 4.15 -7.31 9.19
C SER A 16 4.79 -7.79 7.90
N LEU A 17 6.10 -7.97 7.91
CA LEU A 17 6.84 -8.51 6.76
C LEU A 17 6.45 -9.98 6.47
N HIS A 18 6.12 -10.75 7.52
CA HIS A 18 5.64 -12.12 7.36
C HIS A 18 4.32 -12.20 6.59
N HIS A 19 3.38 -11.27 6.84
CA HIS A 19 2.08 -11.25 6.15
C HIS A 19 2.04 -10.34 4.91
N GLY A 20 3.09 -9.52 4.72
CA GLY A 20 3.22 -8.57 3.62
C GLY A 20 2.35 -7.32 3.73
N ILE A 21 1.91 -6.95 4.94
CA ILE A 21 0.91 -5.89 5.16
C ILE A 21 1.49 -4.64 5.83
N TYR A 22 0.85 -3.50 5.57
CA TYR A 22 0.90 -2.31 6.42
C TYR A 22 -0.52 -1.87 6.82
N CYS A 23 -0.67 -1.27 8.00
CA CYS A 23 -1.91 -0.67 8.46
C CYS A 23 -1.62 0.56 9.33
N GLN A 24 -2.27 1.69 9.04
CA GLN A 24 -2.13 2.95 9.76
C GLN A 24 -3.51 3.56 10.01
N GLN A 25 -3.75 4.01 11.25
CA GLN A 25 -4.87 4.90 11.51
C GLN A 25 -4.49 6.33 11.11
N ALA A 26 -5.22 6.90 10.15
CA ALA A 26 -5.04 8.27 9.72
C ALA A 26 -5.51 9.26 10.81
N PRO A 27 -5.03 10.53 10.82
CA PRO A 27 -5.44 11.51 11.83
C PRO A 27 -6.94 11.76 11.94
N HIS A 28 -7.70 11.57 10.86
CA HIS A 28 -9.16 11.70 10.85
C HIS A 28 -9.90 10.46 11.38
N GLY A 29 -9.19 9.40 11.75
CA GLY A 29 -9.73 8.23 12.45
C GLY A 29 -9.87 6.95 11.63
N SER A 30 -9.82 7.01 10.30
CA SER A 30 -9.95 5.81 9.46
C SER A 30 -8.66 5.00 9.40
N PHE A 31 -8.76 3.69 9.21
CA PHE A 31 -7.61 2.83 8.96
C PHE A 31 -7.33 2.72 7.47
N ILE A 32 -6.10 3.01 7.06
CA ILE A 32 -5.59 2.79 5.70
C ILE A 32 -4.64 1.59 5.74
N MET A 33 -4.89 0.62 4.87
CA MET A 33 -4.09 -0.60 4.80
C MET A 33 -3.96 -1.12 3.38
N GLY A 34 -2.89 -1.88 3.17
CA GLY A 34 -2.59 -2.55 1.92
C GLY A 34 -1.51 -3.61 2.08
N PHE A 35 -1.33 -4.38 1.01
CA PHE A 35 -0.27 -5.37 0.87
C PHE A 35 0.19 -5.38 -0.59
N GLY A 36 1.41 -5.88 -0.83
CA GLY A 36 1.90 -6.12 -2.19
C GLY A 36 1.46 -7.49 -2.69
N ASP A 37 0.79 -7.56 -3.84
CA ASP A 37 0.41 -8.81 -4.48
C ASP A 37 1.61 -9.37 -5.27
N PRO A 38 2.16 -10.55 -4.89
CA PRO A 38 3.29 -11.14 -5.61
C PRO A 38 2.94 -11.56 -7.06
N ASN A 39 1.66 -11.66 -7.40
CA ASN A 39 1.16 -12.02 -8.71
C ASN A 39 0.65 -10.81 -9.51
N GLU A 40 0.92 -9.59 -9.06
CA GLU A 40 0.50 -8.37 -9.75
C GLU A 40 1.03 -8.34 -11.20
N LEU A 41 0.13 -8.04 -12.15
CA LEU A 41 0.50 -7.90 -13.55
C LEU A 41 1.32 -6.61 -13.74
N LYS A 42 2.39 -6.68 -14.53
CA LYS A 42 3.24 -5.52 -14.87
C LYS A 42 2.58 -4.65 -15.94
N GLU A 43 1.40 -4.14 -15.62
CA GLU A 43 0.55 -3.33 -16.49
C GLU A 43 0.08 -2.06 -15.76
N HIS A 44 -0.57 -1.16 -16.49
CA HIS A 44 -1.07 0.11 -15.93
C HIS A 44 -2.50 -0.03 -15.39
N VAL A 45 -2.81 -1.14 -14.73
CA VAL A 45 -4.14 -1.44 -14.20
C VAL A 45 -4.33 -0.70 -12.88
N ILE A 46 -5.35 0.16 -12.83
CA ILE A 46 -5.70 0.97 -11.64
C ILE A 46 -7.09 0.62 -11.08
N THR A 47 -7.65 -0.51 -11.51
CA THR A 47 -8.90 -1.04 -10.97
C THR A 47 -8.63 -1.90 -9.75
N SER A 48 -9.47 -1.77 -8.72
CA SER A 48 -9.42 -2.64 -7.54
C SER A 48 -10.23 -3.93 -7.75
N THR A 49 -9.81 -5.03 -7.12
CA THR A 49 -10.50 -6.33 -7.19
C THR A 49 -11.23 -6.65 -5.88
N TRP A 50 -12.23 -7.55 -5.92
CA TRP A 50 -12.84 -8.09 -4.70
C TRP A 50 -11.86 -9.01 -3.95
N HIS A 51 -10.97 -9.69 -4.69
CA HIS A 51 -9.97 -10.59 -4.13
C HIS A 51 -9.01 -9.87 -3.17
N PHE A 52 -8.58 -8.65 -3.54
CA PHE A 52 -7.78 -7.81 -2.65
C PHE A 52 -8.47 -7.55 -1.30
N LEU A 53 -9.79 -7.34 -1.30
CA LEU A 53 -10.57 -7.12 -0.08
C LEU A 53 -10.49 -8.33 0.85
N GLU A 54 -10.75 -9.52 0.30
CA GLU A 54 -10.75 -10.78 1.05
C GLU A 54 -9.37 -11.12 1.60
N GLU A 55 -8.33 -11.00 0.77
CA GLU A 55 -6.96 -11.27 1.20
C GLU A 55 -6.48 -10.29 2.27
N MET A 56 -6.78 -9.00 2.09
CA MET A 56 -6.44 -7.98 3.07
C MET A 56 -7.13 -8.29 4.42
N ALA A 57 -8.42 -8.65 4.41
CA ALA A 57 -9.15 -9.05 5.60
C ALA A 57 -8.54 -10.31 6.27
N ALA A 58 -8.25 -11.36 5.49
CA ALA A 58 -7.66 -12.59 6.00
C ALA A 58 -6.27 -12.37 6.63
N LYS A 59 -5.48 -11.44 6.08
CA LYS A 59 -4.16 -11.09 6.63
C LYS A 59 -4.22 -10.20 7.86
N ILE A 60 -5.16 -9.23 7.91
CA ILE A 60 -5.17 -8.21 8.96
C ILE A 60 -5.89 -8.66 10.23
N LEU A 61 -6.98 -9.41 10.12
CA LEU A 61 -7.82 -9.74 11.28
C LEU A 61 -7.10 -10.60 12.34
N PRO A 62 -6.19 -11.53 11.99
CA PRO A 62 -5.35 -12.21 12.98
C PRO A 62 -4.39 -11.27 13.72
N LEU A 63 -4.01 -10.14 13.12
CA LEU A 63 -3.05 -9.17 13.68
C LEU A 63 -3.74 -8.04 14.46
N LEU A 64 -4.87 -7.55 13.95
CA LEU A 64 -5.66 -6.46 14.52
C LEU A 64 -7.16 -6.86 14.56
N PRO A 65 -7.55 -7.77 15.46
CA PRO A 65 -8.92 -8.28 15.54
C PRO A 65 -10.02 -7.21 15.68
N PRO A 66 -9.82 -6.09 16.40
CA PRO A 66 -10.85 -5.05 16.50
C PRO A 66 -11.29 -4.44 15.17
N LEU A 67 -10.49 -4.57 14.11
CA LEU A 67 -10.85 -4.09 12.78
C LEU A 67 -11.99 -4.88 12.13
N ALA A 68 -12.32 -6.08 12.64
CA ALA A 68 -13.45 -6.89 12.16
C ALA A 68 -14.81 -6.18 12.29
N GLU A 69 -14.91 -5.24 13.25
CA GLU A 69 -16.14 -4.50 13.53
C GLU A 69 -16.29 -3.24 12.67
N LEU A 70 -15.30 -2.92 11.83
CA LEU A 70 -15.30 -1.70 11.03
C LEU A 70 -15.79 -1.96 9.61
N ARG A 71 -16.60 -1.04 9.09
CA ARG A 71 -17.01 -1.05 7.68
C ARG A 71 -15.88 -0.58 6.79
N VAL A 72 -15.71 -1.25 5.66
CA VAL A 72 -14.90 -0.75 4.54
C VAL A 72 -15.68 0.33 3.82
N VAL A 73 -15.09 1.53 3.70
CA VAL A 73 -15.72 2.67 3.01
C VAL A 73 -15.31 2.71 1.54
N ARG A 74 -14.05 2.39 1.24
CA ARG A 74 -13.52 2.44 -0.13
C ARG A 74 -12.28 1.56 -0.29
N GLN A 75 -12.07 1.10 -1.52
CA GLN A 75 -10.80 0.60 -2.02
C GLN A 75 -10.42 1.33 -3.31
N TRP A 76 -9.13 1.33 -3.62
CA TRP A 76 -8.55 1.90 -4.83
C TRP A 76 -7.23 1.19 -5.12
N ALA A 77 -6.74 1.32 -6.35
CA ALA A 77 -5.43 0.87 -6.76
C ALA A 77 -4.60 2.06 -7.27
N GLY A 78 -3.30 1.87 -7.32
CA GLY A 78 -2.32 2.84 -7.79
C GLY A 78 -1.11 2.11 -8.32
N LEU A 79 -0.30 2.80 -9.13
CA LEU A 79 0.84 2.19 -9.79
C LEU A 79 2.12 2.41 -8.98
N TYR A 80 2.92 1.37 -8.89
CA TYR A 80 4.30 1.46 -8.44
C TYR A 80 5.23 1.47 -9.65
N ASN A 81 6.23 2.35 -9.61
CA ASN A 81 7.31 2.35 -10.59
C ASN A 81 8.51 1.63 -9.98
N MET A 82 8.66 0.36 -10.34
CA MET A 82 9.64 -0.55 -9.73
C MET A 82 10.90 -0.68 -10.58
N SER A 83 12.07 -0.48 -9.99
CA SER A 83 13.36 -0.86 -10.53
C SER A 83 13.65 -2.35 -10.23
N PRO A 84 14.56 -3.00 -10.96
CA PRO A 84 14.90 -4.41 -10.71
C PRO A 84 15.53 -4.69 -9.34
N ASP A 85 16.13 -3.68 -8.70
CA ASP A 85 16.86 -3.76 -7.44
C ASP A 85 16.18 -3.03 -6.27
N ALA A 86 14.98 -2.53 -6.50
CA ALA A 86 14.20 -1.72 -5.59
C ALA A 86 14.88 -0.45 -5.05
N GLN A 87 15.69 0.19 -5.89
CA GLN A 87 16.38 1.44 -5.62
C GLN A 87 15.95 2.55 -6.60
N PRO A 88 15.87 3.80 -6.13
CA PRO A 88 15.53 4.94 -6.98
C PRO A 88 16.60 5.18 -8.06
N ILE A 89 16.14 5.54 -9.26
CA ILE A 89 16.99 6.01 -10.35
C ILE A 89 17.09 7.52 -10.23
N LEU A 90 18.17 7.99 -9.59
CA LEU A 90 18.44 9.40 -9.34
C LEU A 90 19.70 9.87 -10.08
N GLY A 91 19.62 11.02 -10.72
CA GLY A 91 20.79 11.71 -11.28
C GLY A 91 20.73 11.94 -12.78
N GLU A 92 21.81 12.51 -13.31
CA GLU A 92 21.92 12.91 -14.71
C GLU A 92 22.08 11.70 -15.64
N VAL A 93 21.45 11.74 -16.81
CA VAL A 93 21.65 10.73 -17.85
C VAL A 93 22.98 11.04 -18.58
N PRO A 94 23.96 10.12 -18.58
CA PRO A 94 25.32 10.43 -19.08
C PRO A 94 25.39 10.97 -20.51
N GLN A 95 24.44 10.57 -21.36
CA GLN A 95 24.38 10.95 -22.78
C GLN A 95 23.54 12.22 -23.03
N LEU A 96 22.87 12.78 -22.02
CA LEU A 96 21.93 13.91 -22.16
C LEU A 96 22.24 14.98 -21.11
N GLN A 97 23.11 15.91 -21.50
CA GLN A 97 23.51 17.03 -20.64
C GLN A 97 22.28 17.81 -20.14
N GLY A 98 22.18 17.97 -18.82
CA GLY A 98 21.11 18.69 -18.15
C GLY A 98 19.81 17.90 -17.94
N PHE A 99 19.75 16.62 -18.35
CA PHE A 99 18.58 15.77 -18.12
C PHE A 99 18.76 14.90 -16.87
N TYR A 100 17.86 15.06 -15.88
CA TYR A 100 17.91 14.34 -14.60
C TYR A 100 16.72 13.39 -14.42
N ASN A 101 17.02 12.19 -13.93
CA ASN A 101 16.03 11.24 -13.45
C ASN A 101 15.75 11.42 -11.95
N ALA A 102 14.48 11.33 -11.60
CA ALA A 102 13.98 11.20 -10.24
C ALA A 102 12.76 10.27 -10.26
N VAL A 103 12.99 9.00 -10.60
CA VAL A 103 11.97 7.98 -10.87
C VAL A 103 12.33 6.65 -10.21
N GLY A 104 11.45 5.66 -10.29
CA GLY A 104 11.75 4.30 -9.83
C GLY A 104 11.97 4.17 -8.33
N PHE A 105 11.20 4.89 -7.49
CA PHE A 105 11.41 4.96 -6.03
C PHE A 105 11.27 3.63 -5.26
N SER A 106 11.15 2.51 -5.95
CA SER A 106 10.94 1.17 -5.41
C SER A 106 11.37 0.15 -6.42
#